data_AF-A0A6L3X271-F1
#
_entry.id   AF-A0A6L3X271-F1
#
_cell.length_a   1.000
_cell.length_b   1.000
_cell.length_c   1.000
_cell.angle_alpha   90.00
_cell.angle_beta   90.00
_cell.angle_gamma   90.00
#
_symmetry.space_group_name_H-M   'P 1'
#
loop_
_entity.id
_entity.type
_entity.pdbx_description
1 polymer ?
#
loop_
_entity_poly.entity_id
_entity_poly.type
_entity_poly.pdbx_seq_one_letter_code
_entity_poly.pdbx_strand_id
1 'polypeptide(L)'
;MKETSAWVAPMETLPVSLSPIAAMQKKHFGAVLNPTRWWGRMPRLFWLVALFVGYLERRKARLTPVLRSLLMTRVSQICHCAFCIDANSLRLA
;
A
#
# COMPACT_ATOMS: atom_id res chain seq x y z
N MET A 1 -9.93 18.59 -10.93
CA MET A 1 -9.67 17.54 -11.95
C MET A 1 -10.61 16.39 -11.63
N LYS A 2 -11.59 16.09 -12.49
CA LYS A 2 -12.53 14.98 -12.26
C LYS A 2 -11.71 13.68 -12.26
N GLU A 3 -11.72 12.95 -11.15
CA GLU A 3 -11.05 11.66 -11.06
C GLU A 3 -11.56 10.77 -12.19
N THR A 4 -10.63 10.30 -13.02
CA THR A 4 -10.89 9.26 -14.00
C THR A 4 -11.49 8.08 -13.25
N SER A 5 -12.75 7.76 -13.53
CA SER A 5 -13.44 6.61 -12.93
C SER A 5 -12.55 5.39 -13.15
N ALA A 6 -12.00 4.83 -12.06
CA ALA A 6 -11.26 3.59 -12.15
C ALA A 6 -12.12 2.55 -12.89
N TRP A 7 -11.55 1.86 -13.88
CA TRP A 7 -12.28 0.90 -14.71
C TRP A 7 -12.86 -0.27 -13.90
N VAL A 8 -12.40 -0.43 -12.66
CA VAL A 8 -12.91 -1.37 -11.67
C VAL A 8 -13.30 -0.61 -10.40
N ALA A 9 -14.58 -0.70 -10.02
CA ALA A 9 -15.06 -0.11 -8.79
C ALA A 9 -14.37 -0.74 -7.55
N PRO A 10 -13.93 0.08 -6.57
CA PRO A 10 -13.42 -0.43 -5.31
C PRO A 10 -14.52 -1.18 -4.56
N MET A 11 -14.18 -2.25 -3.84
CA MET A 11 -15.17 -2.94 -3.01
C MET A 11 -15.51 -2.10 -1.79
N GLU A 12 -16.80 -1.97 -1.50
CA GLU A 12 -17.30 -1.28 -0.30
C GLU A 12 -17.06 -2.13 0.96
N THR A 13 -17.26 -3.44 0.85
CA THR A 13 -17.07 -4.41 1.93
C THR A 13 -15.80 -5.23 1.71
N LEU A 14 -14.94 -5.30 2.73
CA LEU A 14 -13.73 -6.12 2.71
C LEU A 14 -13.97 -7.49 3.34
N PRO A 15 -13.32 -8.57 2.85
CA PRO A 15 -13.34 -9.86 3.52
C PRO A 15 -12.69 -9.75 4.90
N VAL A 16 -13.22 -10.51 5.86
CA VAL A 16 -12.81 -10.46 7.29
C VAL A 16 -11.31 -10.73 7.46
N SER A 17 -10.69 -11.50 6.57
CA SER A 17 -9.24 -11.75 6.58
C SER A 17 -8.39 -10.49 6.38
N LEU A 18 -8.93 -9.43 5.76
CA LEU A 18 -8.23 -8.16 5.52
C LEU A 18 -8.53 -7.10 6.58
N SER A 19 -9.45 -7.36 7.51
CA SER A 19 -9.78 -6.49 8.63
C SER A 19 -8.56 -5.97 9.41
N PRO A 20 -7.53 -6.77 9.77
CA PRO A 20 -6.38 -6.22 10.50
C PRO A 20 -5.60 -5.18 9.69
N ILE A 21 -5.46 -5.40 8.37
CA ILE A 21 -4.79 -4.46 7.48
C ILE A 21 -5.63 -3.19 7.30
N ALA A 22 -6.94 -3.34 7.14
CA ALA A 22 -7.87 -2.22 7.05
C ALA A 22 -7.83 -1.34 8.30
N ALA A 23 -7.79 -1.95 9.50
CA ALA A 23 -7.66 -1.24 10.77
C ALA A 23 -6.32 -0.52 10.89
N MET A 24 -5.22 -1.19 10.53
CA MET A 24 -3.88 -0.60 10.50
C MET A 24 -3.82 0.61 9.55
N GLN A 25 -4.38 0.49 8.34
CA GLN A 25 -4.43 1.58 7.37
C GLN A 25 -5.28 2.74 7.87
N LYS A 26 -6.45 2.47 8.46
CA LYS A 26 -7.28 3.50 9.07
C LYS A 26 -6.54 4.23 10.19
N LYS A 27 -5.73 3.53 10.98
CA LYS A 27 -4.90 4.13 12.04
C LYS A 27 -3.77 5.01 11.49
N HIS A 28 -3.08 4.56 10.43
CA HIS A 28 -1.90 5.26 9.92
C HIS A 28 -2.20 6.35 8.88
N PHE A 29 -3.20 6.13 8.03
CA PHE A 29 -3.58 7.01 6.92
C PHE A 29 -4.96 7.66 7.10
N GLY A 30 -5.68 7.39 8.19
CA GLY A 30 -7.04 7.90 8.42
C GLY A 30 -8.14 7.22 7.61
N ALA A 31 -7.78 6.48 6.56
CA ALA A 31 -8.71 5.80 5.66
C ALA A 31 -8.18 4.43 5.21
N VAL A 32 -9.11 3.60 4.71
CA VAL A 32 -8.76 2.36 4.02
C VAL A 32 -8.36 2.70 2.58
N LEU A 33 -7.17 2.30 2.17
CA LEU A 33 -6.60 2.66 0.88
C LEU A 33 -7.30 1.89 -0.25
N ASN A 34 -7.51 2.55 -1.41
CA ASN A 34 -8.15 1.94 -2.58
C ASN A 34 -7.48 0.64 -3.07
N PRO A 35 -6.14 0.50 -3.05
CA PRO A 35 -5.50 -0.77 -3.39
C PRO A 35 -6.00 -1.94 -2.55
N THR A 36 -6.16 -1.78 -1.24
CA THR A 36 -6.69 -2.84 -0.36
C THR A 36 -8.11 -3.23 -0.75
N ARG A 37 -8.94 -2.25 -1.12
CA ARG A 37 -10.32 -2.48 -1.60
C ARG A 37 -10.37 -3.26 -2.90
N TRP A 38 -9.45 -3.01 -3.84
CA TRP A 38 -9.36 -3.82 -5.06
C TRP A 38 -8.85 -5.23 -4.79
N TRP A 39 -7.82 -5.36 -3.94
CA TRP A 39 -7.22 -6.63 -3.55
C TRP A 39 -8.12 -7.55 -2.74
N GLY A 40 -9.20 -7.04 -2.14
CA GLY A 40 -10.15 -7.87 -1.42
C GLY A 40 -10.87 -8.91 -2.28
N ARG A 41 -10.83 -8.80 -3.61
CA ARG A 41 -11.29 -9.85 -4.54
C ARG A 41 -10.40 -11.10 -4.51
N MET A 42 -9.13 -10.94 -4.12
CA MET A 42 -8.13 -12.01 -4.12
C MET A 42 -7.33 -12.00 -2.79
N PRO A 43 -7.98 -12.30 -1.65
CA PRO A 43 -7.39 -12.11 -0.32
C PRO A 43 -6.18 -13.02 -0.06
N ARG A 44 -6.15 -14.23 -0.64
CA ARG A 44 -5.00 -15.15 -0.52
C ARG A 44 -3.75 -14.59 -1.20
N LEU A 45 -3.91 -14.10 -2.43
CA LEU A 45 -2.82 -13.50 -3.19
C LEU A 45 -2.35 -12.19 -2.54
N PHE A 46 -3.31 -11.41 -2.01
CA PHE A 46 -2.97 -10.21 -1.24
C PHE A 46 -2.03 -10.54 -0.07
N TRP A 47 -2.38 -11.54 0.75
CA TRP A 47 -1.55 -11.91 1.90
C TRP A 47 -0.18 -12.43 1.49
N LEU A 48 -0.08 -13.20 0.39
CA LEU A 48 1.21 -13.64 -0.14
C LEU A 48 2.11 -12.45 -0.49
N VAL A 49 1.58 -11.48 -1.23
CA VAL A 49 2.34 -10.28 -1.62
C VAL A 49 2.64 -9.40 -0.40
N ALA A 50 1.68 -9.20 0.49
CA ALA A 50 1.85 -8.38 1.69
C ALA A 50 2.92 -8.95 2.63
N LEU A 51 2.95 -10.27 2.84
CA LEU A 51 3.97 -10.94 3.64
C LEU A 51 5.33 -10.87 2.97
N PHE A 52 5.39 -11.02 1.65
CA PHE A 52 6.63 -10.88 0.89
C PHE A 52 7.21 -9.46 1.01
N VAL A 53 6.38 -8.43 0.80
CA VAL A 53 6.78 -7.03 1.01
C VAL A 53 7.21 -6.80 2.46
N GLY A 54 6.44 -7.28 3.44
CA GLY A 54 6.79 -7.20 4.86
C GLY A 54 8.13 -7.86 5.19
N TYR A 55 8.48 -8.97 4.53
CA TYR A 55 9.78 -9.62 4.66
C TYR A 55 10.91 -8.73 4.10
N LEU A 56 10.72 -8.07 2.95
CA LEU A 56 11.69 -7.13 2.38
C LEU A 56 11.86 -5.86 3.23
N GLU A 57 10.77 -5.40 3.84
CA GLU A 57 10.72 -4.21 4.69
C GLU A 57 11.05 -4.47 6.17
N ARG A 58 11.45 -5.69 6.53
CA ARG A 58 11.74 -6.06 7.91
C ARG A 58 12.82 -5.16 8.52
N ARG A 59 12.75 -4.93 9.84
CA ARG A 59 13.72 -4.09 10.58
C ARG A 59 15.19 -4.50 10.42
N LYS A 60 15.46 -5.80 10.23
CA LYS A 60 16.82 -6.36 10.03
C LYS A 60 17.26 -6.41 8.56
N ALA A 61 16.56 -5.73 7.65
CA ALA A 61 16.98 -5.68 6.25
C ALA A 61 18.24 -4.82 6.08
N ARG A 62 19.03 -5.09 5.04
CA ARG A 62 20.34 -4.46 4.80
C ARG A 62 20.26 -2.95 4.58
N LEU A 63 19.16 -2.47 3.99
CA LEU A 63 18.92 -1.05 3.74
C LEU A 63 18.32 -0.39 4.98
N THR A 64 18.80 0.81 5.31
CA THR A 64 18.20 1.61 6.38
C THR A 64 16.74 1.97 6.03
N PRO A 65 15.85 2.17 7.01
CA PRO A 65 14.47 2.60 6.77
C PRO A 65 14.36 3.81 5.86
N VAL A 66 15.19 4.83 6.09
CA VAL A 66 15.22 6.07 5.30
C VAL A 66 15.68 5.84 3.86
N LEU A 67 16.75 5.07 3.66
CA LEU A 67 17.25 4.79 2.30
C LEU A 67 16.21 3.98 1.50
N ARG A 68 15.51 3.06 2.15
CA ARG A 68 14.45 2.28 1.51
C ARG A 68 13.28 3.16 1.07
N SER A 69 12.78 4.04 1.94
CA SER A 69 11.66 4.93 1.57
C SER A 69 12.06 5.89 0.45
N LEU A 70 13.26 6.47 0.47
CA LEU A 70 13.78 7.30 -0.62
C LEU A 70 13.87 6.52 -1.95
N LEU A 71 14.37 5.28 -1.91
CA LEU A 71 14.46 4.42 -3.09
C LEU A 71 13.06 4.09 -3.64
N MET A 72 12.12 3.71 -2.78
CA MET A 72 10.74 3.39 -3.18
C MET A 72 10.02 4.62 -3.75
N THR A 73 10.20 5.80 -3.15
CA THR A 73 9.68 7.07 -3.68
C THR A 73 10.29 7.38 -5.05
N ARG A 74 11.59 7.19 -5.23
CA ARG A 74 12.25 7.44 -6.53
C ARG A 74 11.76 6.49 -7.62
N VAL A 75 11.63 5.19 -7.31
CA VAL A 75 11.04 4.22 -8.25
C VAL A 75 9.60 4.61 -8.59
N SER A 76 8.82 5.06 -7.61
CA SER A 76 7.44 5.50 -7.83
C SER A 76 7.34 6.72 -8.76
N GLN A 77 8.30 7.65 -8.68
CA GLN A 77 8.42 8.79 -9.60
C GLN A 77 8.72 8.33 -11.02
N ILE A 78 9.67 7.39 -11.20
CA ILE A 78 10.02 6.83 -12.50
C ILE A 78 8.82 6.09 -13.11
N CYS A 79 8.06 5.35 -12.30
CA CYS A 79 6.84 4.67 -12.73
C CYS A 79 5.61 5.60 -12.85
N HIS A 80 5.76 6.89 -12.58
CA HIS A 80 4.68 7.88 -12.59
C HIS A 80 3.45 7.49 -11.72
N CYS A 81 3.67 6.79 -10.60
CA CYS A 81 2.60 6.39 -9.69
C CYS A 81 2.40 7.43 -8.58
N ALA A 82 1.46 8.36 -8.76
CA ALA A 82 1.13 9.41 -7.78
C ALA A 82 0.82 8.83 -6.38
N PHE A 83 -0.06 7.82 -6.32
CA PHE A 83 -0.38 7.13 -5.07
C PHE A 83 0.87 6.56 -4.36
N CYS A 84 1.76 5.94 -5.13
CA CYS A 84 2.96 5.31 -4.57
C CYS A 84 3.98 6.36 -4.11
N ILE A 85 4.06 7.52 -4.79
CA ILE A 85 4.90 8.63 -4.35
C ILE A 85 4.43 9.09 -2.95
N ASP A 86 3.14 9.40 -2.80
CA ASP A 86 2.58 9.93 -1.55
C ASP A 86 2.68 8.91 -0.40
N ALA A 87 2.34 7.65 -0.68
CA ALA A 87 2.39 6.58 0.32
C ALA A 87 3.82 6.30 0.81
N ASN A 88 4.82 6.41 -0.06
CA ASN A 88 6.22 6.20 0.32
C ASN A 88 6.84 7.45 0.96
N SER A 89 6.45 8.66 0.57
CA SER A 89 6.93 9.90 1.20
C SER A 89 6.40 10.07 2.62
N LEU A 90 5.18 9.61 2.92
CA LEU A 90 4.63 9.62 4.29
C LEU A 90 5.45 8.77 5.26
N ARG A 91 6.24 7.81 4.79
CA ARG A 91 7.13 7.00 5.63
C ARG A 91 8.41 7.73 6.05
N LEU A 92 8.69 8.90 5.47
CA LEU A 92 9.82 9.75 5.83
C LEU A 92 9.48 10.76 6.94
N ALA A 93 8.20 11.07 7.12
CA ALA A 93 7.68 11.98 8.15
C ALA A 93 7.47 11.25 9.49
#